data_AF-A0AAW2NGN3-F1
#
_entry.id   AF-A0AAW2NGN3-F1
#
_cell.length_a   1.000
_cell.length_b   1.000
_cell.length_c   1.000
_cell.angle_alpha   90.00
_cell.angle_beta   90.00
_cell.angle_gamma   90.00
#
_symmetry.space_group_name_H-M   'P 1'
#
loop_
_entity.id
_entity.type
_entity.pdbx_description
1 polymer ?
#
loop_
_entity_poly.entity_id
_entity_poly.type
_entity_poly.pdbx_seq_one_letter_code
_entity_poly.pdbx_strand_id
1 'polypeptide(L)'
;MGRVNHMDLIPGLPDDLGLECLVRVPHQYFSSVSSVCRSWKRWIELPEFWRHRKASGLTRKVIVMAQARVDPTRGLGAKKHAVASTPVYRLTICEPETGYWAELPPVPGHPGGLPMFCQLVGVGLNLVVLGGWNPVTWEVSNGVFIYFRRGGRHSGV
;
A
#
# COMPACT_ATOMS: atom_id res chain seq x y z
N MET A 1 -3.24 4.78 47.26
CA MET A 1 -2.97 3.95 46.07
C MET A 1 -3.53 4.65 44.85
N GLY A 2 -2.69 5.26 44.01
CA GLY A 2 -3.14 5.78 42.72
C GLY A 2 -3.50 4.61 41.80
N ARG A 3 -4.72 4.60 41.24
CA ARG A 3 -5.06 3.67 40.15
C ARG A 3 -4.08 3.94 39.02
N VAL A 4 -3.27 2.96 38.69
CA VAL A 4 -2.62 2.91 37.37
C VAL A 4 -3.77 2.78 36.39
N ASN A 5 -4.14 3.87 35.72
CA ASN A 5 -5.12 3.84 34.63
C ASN A 5 -4.48 3.06 33.49
N HIS A 6 -4.60 1.73 33.54
CA HIS A 6 -4.42 0.91 32.35
C HIS A 6 -5.49 1.40 31.38
N MET A 7 -5.07 2.00 30.27
CA MET A 7 -6.02 2.37 29.21
C MET A 7 -6.39 1.08 28.50
N ASP A 8 -7.34 0.36 29.09
CA ASP A 8 -7.90 -0.87 28.54
C ASP A 8 -8.25 -0.63 27.07
N LEU A 9 -7.73 -1.50 26.20
CA LEU A 9 -7.95 -1.40 24.77
C LEU A 9 -9.45 -1.37 24.46
N ILE A 10 -10.21 -2.26 25.08
CA ILE A 10 -11.67 -2.30 25.02
C ILE A 10 -12.17 -2.22 26.46
N PRO A 11 -13.02 -1.23 26.82
CA PRO A 11 -13.50 -1.10 28.20
C PRO A 11 -14.14 -2.39 28.70
N GLY A 12 -13.69 -2.86 29.87
CA GLY A 12 -14.22 -4.08 30.49
C GLY A 12 -13.63 -5.38 29.94
N LEU A 13 -12.62 -5.31 29.08
CA LEU A 13 -11.93 -6.47 28.53
C LEU A 13 -10.41 -6.36 28.74
N PRO A 14 -9.73 -7.46 29.13
CA PRO A 14 -8.28 -7.54 29.11
C PRO A 14 -7.68 -7.18 27.74
N ASP A 15 -6.52 -6.52 27.74
CA ASP A 15 -5.85 -6.03 26.53
C ASP A 15 -5.57 -7.12 25.48
N ASP A 16 -5.21 -8.33 25.93
CA ASP A 16 -4.97 -9.50 25.07
C ASP A 16 -6.23 -9.94 24.32
N LEU A 17 -7.37 -9.98 25.02
CA LEU A 17 -8.66 -10.28 24.40
C LEU A 17 -9.12 -9.12 23.49
N GLY A 18 -8.83 -7.87 23.86
CA GLY A 18 -9.08 -6.71 23.00
C GLY A 18 -8.29 -6.79 21.69
N LEU A 19 -7.03 -7.20 21.75
CA LEU A 19 -6.18 -7.41 20.58
C LEU A 19 -6.72 -8.53 19.70
N GLU A 20 -7.16 -9.63 20.28
CA GLU A 20 -7.84 -10.72 19.57
C GLU A 20 -9.07 -10.22 18.80
N CYS A 21 -9.85 -9.31 19.37
CA CYS A 21 -10.97 -8.67 18.67
C CYS A 21 -10.48 -7.83 17.48
N LEU A 22 -9.49 -6.95 17.69
CA LEU A 22 -8.94 -6.10 16.62
C LEU A 22 -8.33 -6.92 15.47
N VAL A 23 -7.66 -8.03 15.80
CA VAL A 23 -7.01 -8.93 14.83
C VAL A 23 -8.02 -9.65 13.95
N ARG A 24 -9.29 -9.77 14.35
CA ARG A 24 -10.36 -10.34 13.52
C ARG A 24 -11.05 -9.35 12.60
N VAL A 25 -10.85 -8.04 12.80
CA VAL A 25 -11.48 -7.00 11.98
C VAL A 25 -11.12 -7.18 10.49
N PRO A 26 -12.07 -7.19 9.55
CA PRO A 26 -11.76 -7.29 8.13
C PRO A 26 -10.86 -6.15 7.65
N HIS A 27 -9.96 -6.44 6.71
CA HIS A 27 -8.92 -5.49 6.31
C HIS A 27 -9.49 -4.11 5.96
N GLN A 28 -10.60 -4.06 5.20
CA GLN A 28 -11.28 -2.84 4.75
C GLN A 28 -11.65 -1.85 5.87
N TYR A 29 -11.86 -2.31 7.10
CA TYR A 29 -12.27 -1.44 8.21
C TYR A 29 -11.10 -0.93 9.05
N PHE A 30 -9.85 -1.33 8.77
CA PHE A 30 -8.70 -0.88 9.58
C PHE A 30 -8.49 0.64 9.55
N SER A 31 -8.84 1.32 8.47
CA SER A 31 -8.79 2.79 8.44
C SER A 31 -9.77 3.39 9.44
N SER A 32 -10.98 2.84 9.54
CA SER A 32 -11.99 3.28 10.50
C SER A 32 -11.57 2.91 11.93
N VAL A 33 -11.14 1.66 12.16
CA VAL A 33 -10.70 1.18 13.48
C VAL A 33 -9.50 1.97 14.00
N SER A 34 -8.52 2.30 13.15
CA SER A 34 -7.39 3.16 13.55
C SER A 34 -7.77 4.61 13.84
N SER A 35 -8.98 5.06 13.45
CA SER A 35 -9.48 6.40 13.79
C SER A 35 -10.23 6.47 15.11
N VAL A 36 -10.62 5.33 15.71
CA VAL A 36 -11.42 5.29 16.95
C VAL A 36 -10.66 5.91 18.12
N CYS A 37 -9.41 5.50 18.35
CA CYS A 37 -8.57 6.08 19.39
C CYS A 37 -7.07 5.91 19.09
N ARG A 38 -6.23 6.70 19.77
CA ARG A 38 -4.77 6.64 19.63
C ARG A 38 -4.17 5.30 20.05
N SER A 39 -4.78 4.62 21.02
CA SER A 39 -4.31 3.32 21.49
C SER A 39 -4.48 2.25 20.40
N TRP A 40 -5.67 2.14 19.80
CA TRP A 40 -5.95 1.19 18.72
C TRP A 40 -5.06 1.43 17.52
N LYS A 41 -4.90 2.70 17.14
CA LYS A 41 -3.97 3.09 16.07
C LYS A 41 -2.56 2.59 16.33
N ARG A 42 -2.02 2.85 17.53
CA ARG A 42 -0.68 2.43 17.92
C ARG A 42 -0.51 0.92 17.84
N TRP A 43 -1.49 0.16 18.32
CA TRP A 43 -1.44 -1.30 18.24
C TRP A 43 -1.49 -1.83 16.81
N ILE A 44 -2.36 -1.27 15.96
CA ILE A 44 -2.45 -1.67 14.54
C ILE A 44 -1.17 -1.30 13.78
N GLU A 45 -0.46 -0.25 14.18
CA GLU A 45 0.81 0.14 13.55
C GLU A 45 1.99 -0.75 13.97
N LEU A 46 1.85 -1.57 15.04
CA LEU A 46 2.92 -2.45 15.50
C LEU A 46 3.12 -3.66 14.57
N PRO A 47 4.38 -4.06 14.29
CA PRO A 47 4.67 -5.27 13.52
C PRO A 47 4.14 -6.55 14.18
N GLU A 48 4.09 -6.62 15.52
CA GLU A 48 3.53 -7.78 16.24
C GLU A 48 2.09 -8.05 15.81
N PHE A 49 1.26 -7.01 15.69
CA PHE A 49 -0.15 -7.14 15.33
C PHE A 49 -0.34 -7.85 13.99
N TRP A 50 0.41 -7.45 12.98
CA TRP A 50 0.33 -8.04 11.64
C TRP A 50 0.97 -9.42 11.55
N ARG A 51 2.03 -9.68 12.32
CA ARG A 51 2.60 -11.04 12.46
C ARG A 51 1.58 -11.99 13.07
N HIS A 52 0.91 -11.55 14.14
CA HIS A 52 -0.13 -12.33 14.81
C HIS A 52 -1.31 -12.60 13.89
N ARG A 53 -1.83 -11.56 13.22
CA ARG A 53 -2.91 -11.73 12.23
C ARG A 53 -2.55 -12.70 11.11
N LYS A 54 -1.30 -12.65 10.62
CA LYS A 54 -0.79 -13.58 9.60
C LYS A 54 -0.74 -15.01 10.14
N ALA A 55 -0.27 -15.22 11.36
CA ALA A 55 -0.21 -16.53 12.01
C ALA A 55 -1.63 -17.11 12.22
N SER A 56 -2.60 -16.27 12.55
CA SER A 56 -4.00 -16.66 12.73
C SER A 56 -4.76 -16.89 11.40
N GLY A 57 -4.10 -16.77 10.25
CA GLY A 57 -4.72 -16.98 8.93
C GLY A 57 -5.73 -15.90 8.52
N LEU A 58 -5.77 -14.77 9.23
CA LEU A 58 -6.73 -13.69 9.00
C LEU A 58 -6.22 -12.64 8.01
N THR A 59 -4.98 -12.77 7.54
CA THR A 59 -4.40 -11.92 6.50
C THR A 59 -4.78 -12.43 5.13
N ARG A 60 -5.35 -11.55 4.31
CA ARG A 60 -5.69 -11.89 2.92
C ARG A 60 -4.47 -11.78 2.02
N LYS A 61 -4.34 -12.73 1.11
CA LYS A 61 -3.29 -12.70 0.08
C LYS A 61 -3.71 -11.72 -1.01
N VAL A 62 -2.78 -10.89 -1.45
CA VAL A 62 -2.96 -9.99 -2.58
C VAL A 62 -1.79 -10.13 -3.52
N ILE A 63 -2.06 -10.01 -4.82
CA ILE A 63 -1.06 -10.01 -5.87
C ILE A 63 -0.97 -8.57 -6.38
N VAL A 64 0.24 -8.02 -6.42
CA VAL A 64 0.49 -6.73 -7.06
C VAL A 64 1.23 -6.94 -8.36
N MET A 65 0.77 -6.29 -9.42
CA MET A 65 1.36 -6.41 -10.76
C MET A 65 1.68 -5.04 -11.32
N ALA A 66 2.83 -4.93 -12.00
CA ALA A 66 3.13 -3.82 -12.90
C ALA A 66 2.57 -4.16 -14.28
N GLN A 67 1.50 -3.48 -14.69
CA GLN A 67 0.84 -3.72 -15.96
C GLN A 67 1.13 -2.59 -16.94
N ALA A 68 1.53 -2.95 -18.16
CA ALA A 68 1.63 -2.02 -19.27
C ALA A 68 0.22 -1.56 -19.69
N ARG A 69 0.02 -0.26 -19.74
CA ARG A 69 -1.15 0.38 -20.35
C ARG A 69 -0.75 0.81 -21.76
N VAL A 70 -1.47 0.29 -22.74
CA VAL A 70 -1.41 0.77 -24.13
C VAL A 70 -2.58 1.72 -24.28
N ASP A 71 -2.29 2.99 -24.53
CA ASP A 71 -3.33 3.98 -24.83
C ASP A 71 -3.68 3.90 -26.33
N PRO A 72 -4.90 3.48 -26.72
CA PRO A 72 -5.27 3.30 -28.12
C PRO A 72 -5.29 4.61 -28.91
N THR A 73 -5.44 5.75 -28.23
CA THR A 73 -5.58 7.07 -28.87
C THR A 73 -4.27 7.66 -29.37
N ARG A 74 -3.13 7.12 -28.94
CA ARG A 74 -1.78 7.56 -29.36
C ARG A 74 -1.35 7.01 -30.72
N GLY A 75 -2.21 6.21 -31.38
CA GLY A 75 -1.90 5.51 -32.63
C GLY A 75 -2.36 6.19 -33.92
N LEU A 76 -3.09 7.31 -33.90
CA LEU A 76 -3.72 7.86 -35.13
C LEU A 76 -3.08 9.12 -35.71
N GLY A 77 -1.97 9.62 -35.13
CA GLY A 77 -1.38 10.90 -35.53
C GLY A 77 0.14 10.87 -35.62
N ALA A 78 0.64 10.59 -36.83
CA ALA A 78 1.89 11.11 -37.41
C ALA A 78 3.22 11.07 -36.61
N LYS A 79 4.14 10.26 -37.16
CA LYS A 79 5.61 10.47 -37.29
C LYS A 79 6.52 10.29 -36.06
N LYS A 80 7.30 9.20 -36.14
CA LYS A 80 8.73 9.07 -35.80
C LYS A 80 9.27 10.02 -34.72
N HIS A 81 9.07 9.69 -33.46
CA HIS A 81 10.10 9.79 -32.42
C HIS A 81 9.80 8.72 -31.37
N ALA A 82 10.82 7.97 -30.94
CA ALA A 82 10.74 6.78 -30.08
C ALA A 82 10.18 7.01 -28.65
N VAL A 83 9.57 8.17 -28.40
CA VAL A 83 9.01 8.62 -27.12
C VAL A 83 7.47 8.48 -27.09
N ALA A 84 6.81 8.35 -28.24
CA ALA A 84 5.35 8.21 -28.32
C ALA A 84 4.83 6.78 -28.05
N SER A 85 5.71 5.77 -28.05
CA SER A 85 5.35 4.35 -27.99
C SER A 85 5.82 3.62 -26.73
N THR A 86 6.38 4.31 -25.75
CA THR A 86 6.80 3.65 -24.50
C THR A 86 5.56 3.30 -23.68
N PRO A 87 5.33 2.02 -23.36
CA PRO A 87 4.18 1.61 -22.56
C PRO A 87 4.22 2.27 -21.18
N VAL A 88 3.09 2.82 -20.74
CA VAL A 88 2.98 3.40 -19.40
C VAL A 88 2.67 2.27 -18.43
N TYR A 89 3.52 2.04 -17.43
CA TYR A 89 3.28 1.01 -16.43
C TYR A 89 2.48 1.57 -15.26
N ARG A 90 1.47 0.81 -14.80
CA ARG A 90 0.70 1.11 -13.59
C ARG A 90 0.65 -0.09 -12.66
N LEU A 91 0.53 0.17 -11.37
CA LEU A 91 0.38 -0.87 -10.37
C LEU A 91 -1.09 -1.26 -10.23
N THR A 92 -1.38 -2.55 -10.28
CA THR A 92 -2.71 -3.09 -10.00
C THR A 92 -2.63 -4.12 -8.89
N ILE A 93 -3.66 -4.16 -8.06
CA ILE A 93 -3.84 -5.12 -6.98
C ILE A 93 -4.97 -6.09 -7.34
N CYS A 94 -4.72 -7.37 -7.13
CA CYS A 94 -5.66 -8.46 -7.30
C CYS A 94 -5.79 -9.22 -5.97
N GLU A 95 -7.02 -9.39 -5.50
CA GLU A 95 -7.36 -10.26 -4.38
C GLU A 95 -7.95 -11.56 -4.94
N PRO A 96 -7.17 -12.66 -5.02
CA PRO A 96 -7.56 -13.87 -5.73
C PRO A 96 -8.77 -14.59 -5.09
N GLU A 97 -8.98 -14.43 -3.79
CA GLU A 97 -10.08 -15.08 -3.06
C GLU A 97 -11.44 -14.45 -3.38
N THR A 98 -11.48 -13.14 -3.59
CA THR A 98 -12.72 -12.40 -3.87
C THR A 98 -12.89 -12.10 -5.36
N GLY A 99 -11.82 -12.25 -6.15
CA GLY A 99 -11.76 -11.78 -7.53
C GLY A 99 -11.78 -10.25 -7.63
N TYR A 100 -11.46 -9.54 -6.55
CA TYR A 100 -11.43 -8.08 -6.56
C TYR A 100 -10.17 -7.55 -7.24
N TRP A 101 -10.34 -6.56 -8.11
CA TRP A 101 -9.26 -5.87 -8.82
C TRP A 101 -9.36 -4.38 -8.60
N ALA A 102 -8.22 -3.73 -8.34
CA ALA A 102 -8.14 -2.27 -8.29
C ALA A 102 -6.81 -1.76 -8.84
N GLU A 103 -6.83 -0.56 -9.41
CA GLU A 103 -5.62 0.16 -9.77
C GLU A 103 -5.12 0.97 -8.57
N LEU A 104 -3.81 0.94 -8.32
CA LEU A 104 -3.20 1.72 -7.26
C LEU A 104 -2.92 3.15 -7.73
N PRO A 105 -2.96 4.12 -6.80
CA PRO A 105 -2.68 5.51 -7.15
C PRO A 105 -1.28 5.66 -7.76
N PRO A 106 -1.08 6.62 -8.67
CA PRO A 106 0.22 6.88 -9.27
C PRO A 106 1.25 7.26 -8.22
N VAL A 107 2.53 7.04 -8.55
CA VAL A 107 3.64 7.34 -7.65
C VAL A 107 3.69 8.86 -7.46
N PRO A 108 3.84 9.37 -6.23
CA PRO A 108 4.04 10.80 -6.00
C PRO A 108 5.18 11.35 -6.87
N GLY A 109 4.96 12.51 -7.49
CA GLY A 109 5.93 13.12 -8.42
C GLY A 109 5.98 12.50 -9.82
N HIS A 110 5.27 11.39 -10.07
CA HIS A 110 5.23 10.72 -11.37
C HIS A 110 3.77 10.50 -11.82
N PRO A 111 3.07 11.56 -12.28
CA PRO A 111 1.69 11.44 -12.75
C PRO A 111 1.59 10.55 -14.02
N GLY A 112 2.70 10.38 -14.73
CA GLY A 112 2.83 9.54 -15.91
C GLY A 112 2.88 8.04 -15.63
N GLY A 113 2.83 7.58 -14.38
CA GLY A 113 2.87 6.16 -14.01
C GLY A 113 4.17 5.76 -13.30
N LEU A 114 4.46 4.46 -13.30
CA LEU A 114 5.70 3.93 -12.72
C LEU A 114 6.93 4.38 -13.53
N PRO A 115 8.06 4.72 -12.86
CA PRO A 115 9.33 4.95 -13.54
C PRO A 115 9.80 3.71 -14.32
N MET A 116 10.47 3.92 -15.45
CA MET A 116 11.05 2.81 -16.22
C MET A 116 12.20 2.16 -15.46
N PHE A 117 12.35 0.85 -15.57
CA PHE A 117 13.40 0.08 -14.89
C PHE A 117 13.42 0.24 -13.36
N CYS A 118 12.32 0.69 -12.75
CA CYS A 118 12.21 0.70 -11.30
C CYS A 118 12.18 -0.73 -10.74
N GLN A 119 12.67 -0.89 -9.52
CA GLN A 119 12.58 -2.15 -8.79
C GLN A 119 11.37 -2.12 -7.86
N LEU A 120 10.63 -3.24 -7.80
CA LEU A 120 9.49 -3.42 -6.91
C LEU A 120 9.82 -4.48 -5.86
N VAL A 121 9.69 -4.12 -4.58
CA VAL A 121 10.03 -5.00 -3.46
C VAL A 121 8.90 -5.02 -2.43
N GLY A 122 8.44 -6.21 -2.05
CA GLY A 122 7.53 -6.38 -0.92
C GLY A 122 8.30 -6.42 0.40
N VAL A 123 7.97 -5.53 1.34
CA VAL A 123 8.55 -5.49 2.69
C VAL A 123 7.43 -5.52 3.73
N GLY A 124 7.16 -6.71 4.27
CA GLY A 124 6.03 -6.93 5.17
C GLY A 124 4.70 -6.72 4.45
N LEU A 125 3.93 -5.70 4.86
CA LEU A 125 2.69 -5.27 4.21
C LEU A 125 2.87 -4.06 3.28
N ASN A 126 4.10 -3.55 3.18
CA ASN A 126 4.42 -2.43 2.31
C ASN A 126 4.96 -2.95 0.98
N LEU A 127 4.66 -2.23 -0.09
CA LEU A 127 5.30 -2.37 -1.38
C LEU A 127 6.21 -1.18 -1.59
N VAL A 128 7.46 -1.40 -1.95
CA VAL A 128 8.45 -0.35 -2.15
C VAL A 128 8.83 -0.28 -3.62
N VAL A 129 8.77 0.91 -4.20
CA VAL A 129 9.28 1.23 -5.54
C VAL A 129 10.61 1.94 -5.36
N LEU A 130 11.66 1.40 -5.97
CA LEU A 130 13.02 1.92 -5.86
C LEU A 130 13.52 2.41 -7.21
N GLY A 131 13.92 3.67 -7.24
CA GLY A 131 14.56 4.34 -8.37
C GLY A 131 13.79 4.23 -9.67
N GLY A 132 14.56 4.10 -10.75
CA GLY A 132 14.06 4.05 -12.12
C GLY A 132 14.21 5.39 -12.84
N TRP A 133 13.77 5.42 -14.08
CA TRP A 133 13.98 6.56 -14.99
C TRP A 133 12.66 7.21 -15.32
N ASN A 134 12.67 8.54 -15.43
CA ASN A 134 11.51 9.26 -15.93
C ASN A 134 11.28 8.86 -17.41
N PRO A 135 10.10 8.32 -17.78
CA PRO A 135 9.83 7.85 -19.13
C PRO A 135 9.88 8.96 -20.20
N VAL A 136 9.78 10.23 -19.79
CA VAL A 136 9.81 11.38 -20.69
C VAL A 136 11.19 12.03 -20.71
N THR A 137 11.75 12.39 -19.54
CA THR A 137 13.02 13.12 -19.46
C THR A 137 14.24 12.22 -19.51
N TRP A 138 14.08 10.90 -19.33
CA TRP A 138 15.16 9.91 -19.21
C TRP A 138 16.12 10.18 -18.05
N GLU A 139 15.75 11.07 -17.13
CA GLU A 139 16.53 11.34 -15.94
C GLU A 139 16.44 10.16 -14.97
N VAL A 140 17.60 9.81 -14.41
CA VAL A 140 17.70 8.78 -13.38
C VAL A 140 17.14 9.34 -12.08
N SER A 141 16.17 8.62 -11.51
CA SER A 141 15.64 8.88 -10.18
C SER A 141 16.21 7.85 -9.20
N ASN A 142 16.69 8.33 -8.06
CA ASN A 142 17.02 7.50 -6.90
C ASN A 142 15.89 7.52 -5.85
N GLY A 143 14.69 7.92 -6.26
CA GLY A 143 13.54 8.04 -5.36
C GLY A 143 13.10 6.71 -4.77
N VAL A 144 12.65 6.74 -3.51
CA VAL A 144 12.08 5.59 -2.82
C VAL A 144 10.63 5.90 -2.49
N PHE A 145 9.72 5.09 -3.02
CA PHE A 145 8.28 5.28 -2.81
C PHE A 145 7.68 4.08 -2.12
N ILE A 146 7.02 4.31 -0.99
CA ILE A 146 6.40 3.26 -0.20
C ILE A 146 4.89 3.30 -0.42
N TYR A 147 4.38 2.23 -1.02
CA TYR A 147 2.98 1.88 -1.11
C TYR A 147 2.58 1.05 0.11
N PHE A 148 1.41 1.37 0.66
CA PHE A 148 0.76 0.69 1.79
C PHE A 148 1.48 0.76 3.14
N ARG A 149 1.24 1.87 3.85
CA ARG A 149 0.95 1.84 5.29
C ARG A 149 -0.43 2.45 5.45
N ARG A 150 -1.43 1.68 5.87
CA ARG A 150 -2.83 2.16 5.91
C ARG A 150 -2.99 3.24 6.97
N GLY A 151 -3.31 4.45 6.51
CA GLY A 151 -3.52 5.67 7.28
C GLY A 151 -2.90 6.81 6.50
N GLY A 152 -3.71 7.53 5.71
CA GLY A 152 -3.25 8.55 4.77
C GLY A 152 -2.18 9.46 5.37
N ARG A 153 -0.94 9.30 4.89
CA ARG A 153 0.13 10.29 4.89
C ARG A 153 1.22 9.81 3.97
N HIS A 154 1.27 10.45 2.81
CA HIS A 154 2.41 10.46 1.92
C HIS A 154 3.49 11.29 2.59
N SER A 155 4.57 10.68 3.05
CA SER A 155 5.82 11.38 3.34
C SER A 155 6.81 10.97 2.25
N GLY A 156 7.04 11.85 1.29
CA GLY A 156 8.30 11.84 0.56
C GLY A 156 9.40 12.25 1.55
N VAL A 157 10.46 11.46 1.60
CA VAL A 157 11.76 11.89 2.15
C VAL A 157 12.57 12.42 0.98
#